data_AF-A0A3D1X4F7-F1
#
_entry.id   AF-A0A3D1X4F7-F1
#
_cell.length_a   1.000
_cell.length_b   1.000
_cell.length_c   1.000
_cell.angle_alpha   90.00
_cell.angle_beta   90.00
_cell.angle_gamma   90.00
#
_symmetry.space_group_name_H-M   'P 1'
#
loop_
_entity.id
_entity.type
_entity.pdbx_description
1 polymer ?
#
loop_
_entity_poly.entity_id
_entity_poly.type
_entity_poly.pdbx_seq_one_letter_code
_entity_poly.pdbx_strand_id
1 'polypeptide(L)'
;MMQQIANFIVDHDPMMVLRRTHDTVRYIRWAWNKDHADPIDEEELRLFLCDEHYGDLTDEQKTVARRCRDEMLSVYSTAVLHMLLCNEMMCRSMVPDIGTYRSVFCPEGGDAPWMIDRAG
;
A
#
# COMPACT_ATOMS: atom_id res chain seq x y z
N MET A 1 -8.39 6.67 17.18
CA MET A 1 -7.13 6.42 17.90
C MET A 1 -6.25 5.39 17.19
N MET A 2 -6.65 4.11 17.04
CA MET A 2 -5.78 3.10 16.38
C MET A 2 -5.43 3.44 14.92
N GLN A 3 -6.40 3.91 14.13
CA GLN A 3 -6.14 4.34 12.74
C GLN A 3 -5.12 5.48 12.65
N GLN A 4 -5.15 6.43 13.59
CA GLN A 4 -4.21 7.56 13.59
C GLN A 4 -2.78 7.10 13.91
N ILE A 5 -2.62 6.11 14.78
CA ILE A 5 -1.31 5.50 15.08
C ILE A 5 -0.79 4.75 13.85
N ALA A 6 -1.65 4.00 13.16
CA ALA A 6 -1.27 3.31 11.94
C ALA A 6 -0.83 4.28 10.85
N ASN A 7 -1.62 5.32 10.58
CA ASN A 7 -1.26 6.37 9.63
C ASN A 7 0.07 7.04 10.01
N PHE A 8 0.27 7.35 11.30
CA PHE A 8 1.52 7.94 11.78
C PHE A 8 2.74 7.05 11.49
N ILE A 9 2.66 5.75 11.77
CA ILE A 9 3.74 4.80 11.46
C ILE A 9 4.01 4.74 9.96
N VAL A 10 2.95 4.63 9.15
CA VAL A 10 3.05 4.57 7.68
C VAL A 10 3.68 5.84 7.10
N ASP A 11 3.44 7.01 7.71
CA ASP A 11 3.94 8.31 7.25
C ASP A 11 5.34 8.67 7.76
N HIS A 12 5.81 8.07 8.86
CA HIS A 12 7.05 8.50 9.53
C HIS A 12 8.12 7.41 9.67
N ASP A 13 7.78 6.13 9.50
CA ASP A 13 8.80 5.09 9.42
C ASP A 13 9.50 5.15 8.05
N PRO A 14 10.83 5.39 7.98
CA PRO A 14 11.51 5.57 6.71
C PRO A 14 11.38 4.38 5.76
N MET A 15 11.36 3.16 6.29
CA MET A 15 11.26 1.95 5.48
C MET A 15 9.85 1.79 4.90
N MET A 16 8.81 2.07 5.70
CA MET A 16 7.42 2.08 5.26
C MET A 16 7.16 3.14 4.20
N VAL A 17 7.68 4.36 4.39
CA VAL A 17 7.51 5.45 3.43
C VAL A 17 8.13 5.08 2.09
N LEU A 18 9.37 4.56 2.08
CA LEU A 18 10.04 4.14 0.85
C LEU A 18 9.27 3.04 0.12
N ARG A 19 8.88 1.98 0.86
CA ARG A 19 8.15 0.83 0.31
C ARG A 19 6.79 1.26 -0.26
N ARG A 20 6.02 2.05 0.50
CA ARG A 20 4.71 2.56 0.10
C ARG A 20 4.80 3.40 -1.15
N THR A 21 5.74 4.36 -1.22
CA THR A 21 5.88 5.25 -2.39
C THR A 21 6.18 4.43 -3.65
N HIS A 22 7.14 3.52 -3.57
CA HIS A 22 7.50 2.65 -4.69
C HIS A 22 6.34 1.74 -5.12
N ASP A 23 5.64 1.11 -4.18
CA ASP A 23 4.53 0.22 -4.50
C ASP A 23 3.32 1.00 -5.02
N THR A 24 3.09 2.22 -4.55
CA THR A 24 2.03 3.12 -5.04
C THR A 24 2.25 3.51 -6.50
N VAL A 25 3.49 3.84 -6.88
CA VAL A 25 3.85 4.10 -8.28
C VAL A 25 3.54 2.87 -9.16
N ARG A 26 3.94 1.66 -8.72
CA ARG A 26 3.65 0.42 -9.44
C ARG A 26 2.15 0.16 -9.58
N TYR A 27 1.40 0.35 -8.49
CA TYR A 27 -0.04 0.12 -8.48
C TYR A 27 -0.79 1.09 -9.40
N ILE A 28 -0.42 2.38 -9.39
CA ILE A 28 -0.99 3.39 -10.27
C ILE A 28 -0.77 3.02 -11.74
N ARG A 29 0.46 2.65 -12.11
CA ARG A 29 0.78 2.25 -13.49
C ARG A 29 0.05 0.98 -13.89
N TRP A 30 -0.04 -0.01 -13.00
CA TRP A 30 -0.84 -1.21 -13.26
C TRP A 30 -2.32 -0.90 -13.46
N ALA A 31 -2.90 -0.04 -12.62
CA ALA A 31 -4.30 0.36 -12.72
C ALA A 31 -4.57 1.15 -14.01
N TRP A 32 -3.66 2.04 -14.39
CA TRP A 32 -3.74 2.82 -15.63
C TRP A 32 -3.68 1.94 -16.88
N ASN A 33 -2.71 1.02 -16.94
CA ASN A 33 -2.45 0.18 -18.10
C ASN A 33 -3.56 -0.83 -18.42
N LYS A 34 -4.60 -0.95 -17.59
CA LYS A 34 -5.77 -1.80 -17.89
C LYS A 34 -6.60 -1.25 -19.04
N ASP A 35 -6.75 0.07 -19.08
CA ASP A 35 -7.67 0.76 -19.98
C ASP A 35 -6.93 1.69 -20.96
N HIS A 36 -5.61 1.83 -20.82
CA HIS A 36 -4.78 2.76 -21.59
C HIS A 36 -3.57 2.06 -22.21
N ALA A 37 -3.32 2.35 -23.49
CA ALA A 37 -2.18 1.82 -24.24
C ALA A 37 -0.88 2.57 -23.93
N ASP A 38 -0.96 3.89 -23.75
CA ASP A 38 0.19 4.73 -23.43
C ASP A 38 0.42 4.76 -21.91
N PRO A 39 1.57 4.28 -21.41
CA PRO A 39 1.83 4.24 -19.97
C PRO A 39 2.06 5.64 -19.41
N ILE A 40 1.71 5.83 -18.13
CA ILE A 40 2.10 7.03 -17.38
C ILE A 40 3.63 7.08 -17.27
N ASP A 41 4.21 8.25 -17.51
CA ASP A 41 5.62 8.50 -17.24
C ASP A 41 5.90 8.33 -15.74
N GLU A 42 6.86 7.47 -15.42
CA GLU A 42 7.13 7.10 -14.04
C GLU A 42 7.76 8.21 -13.22
N GLU A 43 8.58 9.06 -13.86
CA GLU A 43 9.27 10.15 -13.17
C GLU A 43 8.32 11.32 -12.92
N GLU A 44 7.51 11.69 -13.92
CA GLU A 44 6.44 12.68 -13.73
C GLU A 44 5.45 12.25 -12.65
N LEU A 45 5.15 10.94 -12.58
CA LEU A 45 4.32 10.38 -11.53
C LEU A 45 4.97 10.46 -10.14
N ARG A 46 6.26 10.19 -10.01
CA ARG A 46 6.98 10.32 -8.74
C ARG A 46 7.01 11.77 -8.27
N LEU A 47 7.28 12.71 -9.16
CA LEU A 47 7.25 14.13 -8.85
C LEU A 47 5.87 14.54 -8.32
N PHE A 48 4.80 14.14 -9.02
CA PHE A 48 3.42 14.41 -8.59
C PHE A 48 3.07 13.80 -7.22
N LEU A 49 3.55 12.59 -6.93
CA LEU A 49 3.31 11.93 -5.64
C LEU A 49 4.09 12.57 -4.48
N CYS A 50 5.25 13.17 -4.76
CA CYS A 50 6.01 13.96 -3.79
C CYS A 50 5.33 15.30 -3.51
N ASP A 51 4.89 15.99 -4.56
CA ASP A 51 4.17 17.27 -4.49
C ASP A 51 3.25 17.41 -5.71
N GLU A 52 1.94 17.57 -5.47
CA GLU A 52 0.93 17.58 -6.53
C GLU A 52 1.06 18.74 -7.52
N HIS A 53 1.88 19.76 -7.22
CA HIS A 53 2.15 20.87 -8.13
C HIS A 53 3.24 20.55 -9.17
N TYR A 54 3.95 19.43 -9.02
CA TYR A 54 4.98 18.97 -9.93
C TYR A 54 4.50 17.74 -10.71
N GLY A 55 5.19 17.43 -11.81
CA GLY A 55 4.82 16.35 -12.72
C GLY A 55 3.92 16.83 -13.87
N ASP A 56 4.35 16.61 -15.12
CA ASP A 56 3.59 16.88 -16.33
C ASP A 56 2.58 15.76 -16.62
N LEU A 57 1.68 15.54 -15.67
CA LEU A 57 0.58 14.58 -15.79
C LEU A 57 -0.68 15.25 -16.33
N THR A 58 -1.45 14.52 -17.14
CA THR A 58 -2.79 14.94 -17.54
C THR A 58 -3.75 14.94 -16.34
N ASP A 59 -4.85 15.68 -16.42
CA ASP A 59 -5.85 15.70 -15.34
C ASP A 59 -6.48 14.32 -15.04
N GLU A 60 -6.58 13.49 -16.07
CA GLU A 60 -7.03 12.11 -15.95
C GLU A 60 -6.02 11.26 -15.17
N GLN A 61 -4.73 11.34 -15.54
CA GLN A 61 -3.65 10.64 -14.83
C GLN A 61 -3.58 11.09 -13.36
N LYS A 62 -3.71 12.39 -13.09
CA LYS A 62 -3.76 12.94 -11.72
C LYS A 62 -4.94 12.38 -10.92
N THR A 63 -6.11 12.24 -11.55
CA THR A 63 -7.31 11.67 -10.90
C THR A 63 -7.10 10.21 -10.52
N VAL A 64 -6.55 9.41 -11.43
CA VAL A 64 -6.20 8.01 -11.15
C VAL A 64 -5.13 7.91 -10.06
N ALA A 65 -4.08 8.74 -10.14
CA ALA A 65 -2.99 8.76 -9.17
C ALA A 65 -3.49 9.06 -7.75
N ARG A 66 -4.36 10.07 -7.57
CA ARG A 66 -4.94 10.40 -6.25
C ARG A 66 -5.77 9.25 -5.69
N ARG A 67 -6.70 8.71 -6.48
CA ARG A 67 -7.55 7.59 -6.05
C ARG A 67 -6.69 6.40 -5.60
N CYS A 68 -5.74 5.99 -6.44
CA CYS A 68 -4.89 4.84 -6.15
C CYS A 68 -3.92 5.09 -4.99
N ARG A 69 -3.41 6.32 -4.81
CA ARG A 69 -2.64 6.71 -3.63
C ARG A 69 -3.46 6.54 -2.35
N ASP A 70 -4.69 7.04 -2.34
CA ASP A 70 -5.55 6.99 -1.16
C ASP A 70 -5.98 5.54 -0.83
N GLU A 71 -6.22 4.72 -1.86
CA GLU A 71 -6.40 3.27 -1.70
C GLU A 71 -5.17 2.60 -1.05
N MET A 72 -3.96 2.90 -1.56
CA MET A 72 -2.71 2.35 -1.02
C MET A 72 -2.44 2.80 0.41
N LEU A 73 -2.74 4.06 0.75
CA LEU A 73 -2.65 4.57 2.12
C LEU A 73 -3.55 3.77 3.08
N SER A 74 -4.80 3.52 2.68
CA SER A 74 -5.75 2.72 3.47
C SER A 74 -5.27 1.28 3.67
N VAL A 75 -4.76 0.68 2.59
CA VAL A 75 -4.17 -0.66 2.59
C VAL A 75 -2.99 -0.77 3.55
N TYR A 76 -2.02 0.14 3.45
CA TYR A 76 -0.83 0.12 4.30
C TYR A 76 -1.17 0.31 5.77
N SER A 77 -2.10 1.22 6.06
CA SER A 77 -2.57 1.46 7.43
C SER A 77 -3.24 0.21 8.02
N THR A 78 -4.06 -0.49 7.22
CA THR A 78 -4.68 -1.76 7.62
C THR A 78 -3.63 -2.84 7.84
N ALA A 79 -2.63 -2.95 6.96
CA ALA A 79 -1.55 -3.91 7.10
C ALA A 79 -0.74 -3.70 8.39
N VAL A 80 -0.43 -2.45 8.74
CA VAL A 80 0.24 -2.10 10.01
C VAL A 80 -0.58 -2.54 11.21
N LEU A 81 -1.89 -2.29 11.23
CA LEU A 81 -2.76 -2.74 12.32
C LEU A 81 -2.76 -4.27 12.45
N HIS A 82 -2.85 -4.99 11.34
CA HIS A 82 -2.78 -6.45 11.34
C HIS A 82 -1.42 -6.97 11.82
N MET A 83 -0.31 -6.32 11.45
CA MET A 83 1.03 -6.70 11.93
C MET A 83 1.17 -6.48 13.44
N LEU A 84 0.68 -5.34 13.95
CA LEU A 84 0.71 -5.04 15.38
C LEU A 84 -0.15 -6.02 16.19
N LEU A 85 -1.35 -6.34 15.71
CA LEU A 85 -2.24 -7.31 16.35
C LEU A 85 -1.63 -8.72 16.34
N CYS A 86 -1.11 -9.16 15.19
CA CYS A 86 -0.43 -10.46 15.06
C CYS A 86 0.72 -10.58 16.05
N ASN A 87 1.57 -9.54 16.14
CA ASN A 87 2.68 -9.50 17.09
C ASN A 87 2.19 -9.65 18.53
N GLU A 88 1.18 -8.87 18.94
CA GLU A 88 0.64 -8.93 20.30
C GLU A 88 0.05 -10.31 20.64
N MET A 89 -0.68 -10.92 19.70
CA MET A 89 -1.27 -12.25 19.89
C MET A 89 -0.21 -13.35 20.01
N MET A 90 0.89 -13.25 19.26
CA MET A 90 2.03 -14.15 19.41
C MET A 90 2.75 -13.94 20.75
N CYS A 91 2.99 -12.69 21.17
CA CYS A 91 3.59 -12.38 22.47
C CYS A 91 2.77 -12.92 23.66
N ARG A 92 1.45 -12.98 23.53
CA ARG A 92 0.53 -13.55 24.53
C ARG A 92 0.28 -15.04 24.38
N SER A 93 0.94 -15.71 23.44
CA SER A 93 0.73 -17.13 23.12
C SER A 93 -0.73 -17.48 22.77
N MET A 94 -1.51 -16.50 22.29
CA MET A 94 -2.87 -16.72 21.79
C MET A 94 -2.88 -17.40 20.43
N VAL A 95 -1.80 -17.20 19.66
CA VAL A 95 -1.58 -17.80 18.34
C VAL A 95 -0.12 -18.29 18.29
N PRO A 96 0.15 -19.52 17.80
CA PRO A 96 1.49 -20.10 17.80
C PRO A 96 2.43 -19.49 16.76
N ASP A 97 1.91 -19.02 15.63
CA ASP A 97 2.70 -18.49 14.52
C ASP A 97 1.86 -17.60 13.57
N ILE A 98 2.54 -16.90 12.66
CA ILE A 98 1.91 -16.02 11.67
C ILE A 98 0.98 -16.77 10.72
N GLY A 99 1.24 -18.04 10.42
CA GLY A 99 0.38 -18.85 9.56
C GLY A 99 -0.98 -19.11 10.19
N THR A 100 -0.98 -19.44 11.49
CA THR A 100 -2.20 -19.61 12.29
C THR A 100 -2.95 -18.29 12.48
N TYR A 101 -2.24 -17.17 12.63
CA TYR A 101 -2.89 -15.84 12.68
C TYR A 101 -3.63 -15.56 11.36
N ARG A 102 -2.95 -15.75 10.22
CA ARG A 102 -3.50 -15.48 8.89
C ARG A 102 -4.71 -16.37 8.60
N SER A 103 -4.66 -17.66 8.92
CA SER A 103 -5.78 -18.58 8.63
C SER A 103 -7.06 -18.24 9.39
N VAL A 104 -6.95 -17.65 10.58
CA VAL A 104 -8.11 -17.30 11.43
C VAL A 104 -8.61 -15.88 11.18
N PHE A 105 -7.69 -14.91 11.06
CA PHE A 105 -8.02 -13.47 11.08
C PHE A 105 -7.83 -12.78 9.73
N CYS A 106 -7.19 -13.44 8.76
CA CYS A 106 -7.03 -12.95 7.38
C CYS A 106 -7.54 -14.00 6.38
N PRO A 107 -8.80 -14.45 6.47
CA PRO A 107 -9.33 -15.44 5.54
C PRO A 107 -9.16 -14.91 4.11
N GLU A 108 -8.55 -15.72 3.24
CA GLU A 108 -8.24 -15.39 1.85
C GLU A 108 -9.49 -14.79 1.17
N GLY A 109 -9.42 -13.48 0.92
CA GLY A 109 -10.60 -12.68 0.60
C GLY A 109 -10.22 -11.30 0.09
N GLY A 110 -9.51 -11.29 -1.04
CA GLY A 110 -9.21 -10.09 -1.82
C GLY A 110 -7.95 -10.29 -2.62
N ASP A 111 -8.09 -10.41 -3.94
CA ASP A 111 -7.02 -10.21 -4.92
C ASP A 111 -6.39 -8.83 -4.71
N ALA A 112 -5.52 -8.70 -3.72
CA ALA A 112 -4.64 -7.55 -3.55
C ALA A 112 -3.39 -7.86 -4.37
N PRO A 113 -3.23 -7.31 -5.59
CA PRO A 113 -2.21 -7.74 -6.54
C PRO A 113 -0.77 -7.54 -6.06
N TRP A 114 -0.58 -6.76 -4.99
CA TRP A 114 0.71 -6.39 -4.42
C TRP A 114 1.16 -7.30 -3.26
N MET A 115 0.36 -8.31 -2.85
CA MET A 115 0.80 -9.33 -1.88
C MET A 115 1.67 -10.44 -2.49
N ILE A 116 2.01 -10.37 -3.78
CA ILE A 116 2.95 -11.31 -4.40
C ILE A 116 4.38 -10.80 -4.18
N ASP A 117 4.91 -11.11 -3.00
CA ASP A 117 6.34 -11.42 -2.86
C ASP A 117 6.42 -12.87 -2.35
N ARG A 118 6.09 -13.82 -3.24
CA ARG A 118 6.58 -15.20 -3.10
C ARG A 118 7.96 -15.23 -3.72
N ALA A 119 8.97 -15.10 -2.87
CA ALA A 119 10.30 -15.61 -3.17
C ALA A 119 10.19 -17.11 -3.50
N GLY A 120 10.71 -17.51 -4.66
CA GLY A 120 10.70 -18.88 -5.18
C GLY A 120 10.75 -18.91 -6.69
#